data_AF-A0A6B3SHC3-F1
#
_entry.id   AF-A0A6B3SHC3-F1
#
_cell.length_a   1.000
_cell.length_b   1.000
_cell.length_c   1.000
_cell.angle_alpha   90.00
_cell.angle_beta   90.00
_cell.angle_gamma   90.00
#
_symmetry.space_group_name_H-M   'P 1'
#
loop_
_entity.id
_entity.type
_entity.pdbx_description
1 polymer ?
#
loop_
_entity_poly.entity_id
_entity_poly.type
_entity_poly.pdbx_seq_one_letter_code
_entity_poly.pdbx_strand_id
1 'polypeptide(L)'
;MAISEMTWHEVFDACQGRCQYCGADLVSSLLAYRCAEVDHLLPPSNPDRDKPENLVLACRPCNGSLSRAHGLGLFTVAQRKAYLEGTNAGFEARRIQHFKAIYGRTPVE
;
A
#
# COMPACT_ATOMS: atom_id res chain seq x y z
N MET A 1 3.36 -9.26 12.07
CA MET A 1 3.91 -8.84 13.38
C MET A 1 3.40 -7.43 13.64
N ALA A 2 2.99 -7.12 14.87
CA ALA A 2 2.50 -5.78 15.20
C ALA A 2 3.69 -4.82 15.36
N ILE A 3 3.66 -3.70 14.63
CA ILE A 3 4.52 -2.54 14.88
C ILE A 3 4.10 -1.91 16.22
N SER A 4 5.05 -1.34 16.99
CA SER A 4 4.71 -0.61 18.21
C SER A 4 3.82 0.59 17.89
N GLU A 5 2.91 0.99 18.79
CA GLU A 5 2.03 2.15 18.58
C GLU A 5 2.83 3.45 18.31
N MET A 6 3.95 3.63 19.02
CA MET A 6 4.85 4.76 18.84
C MET A 6 5.47 4.79 17.43
N THR A 7 5.99 3.66 16.96
CA THR A 7 6.54 3.53 15.59
C THR A 7 5.45 3.73 14.52
N TRP A 8 4.21 3.36 14.79
CA TRP A 8 3.10 3.60 13.87
C TRP A 8 2.87 5.10 13.66
N HIS A 9 2.80 5.89 14.75
CA HIS A 9 2.61 7.34 14.67
C HIS A 9 3.79 8.04 13.98
N GLU A 10 5.03 7.64 14.30
CA GLU A 10 6.24 8.19 13.66
C GLU A 10 6.22 8.02 12.14
N VAL A 11 5.91 6.80 11.66
CA VAL A 11 5.82 6.52 10.22
C VAL A 11 4.66 7.28 9.58
N PHE A 12 3.51 7.35 10.28
CA PHE A 12 2.33 8.05 9.79
C PHE A 12 2.62 9.55 9.58
N ASP A 13 3.25 10.20 10.57
CA ASP A 13 3.60 11.62 10.55
C ASP A 13 4.68 11.92 9.51
N ALA A 14 5.74 11.09 9.44
CA ALA A 14 6.79 11.22 8.43
C ALA A 14 6.25 11.12 7.00
N CYS A 15 5.21 10.30 6.79
CA CYS A 15 4.52 10.15 5.52
C CYS A 15 3.40 11.18 5.29
N GLN A 16 3.20 12.11 6.22
CA GLN A 16 2.15 13.14 6.19
C GLN A 16 0.74 12.55 6.00
N GLY A 17 0.47 11.37 6.58
CA GLY A 17 -0.80 10.67 6.43
C GLY A 17 -1.14 10.27 4.98
N ARG A 18 -0.13 10.15 4.10
CA ARG A 18 -0.33 9.75 2.70
C ARG A 18 0.26 8.37 2.42
N CYS A 19 -0.49 7.57 1.68
CA CYS A 19 0.03 6.32 1.13
C CYS A 19 1.24 6.61 0.24
N GLN A 20 2.39 6.04 0.59
CA GLN A 20 3.63 6.26 -0.13
C GLN A 20 3.64 5.63 -1.52
N TYR A 21 2.65 4.79 -1.86
CA TYR A 21 2.53 4.15 -3.17
C TYR A 21 1.60 4.92 -4.10
N CYS A 22 0.31 5.02 -3.76
CA CYS A 22 -0.70 5.63 -4.63
C CYS A 22 -1.00 7.10 -4.29
N GLY A 23 -0.45 7.65 -3.20
CA GLY A 23 -0.67 9.04 -2.78
C GLY A 23 -2.02 9.30 -2.09
N ALA A 24 -2.84 8.27 -1.88
CA ALA A 24 -4.13 8.40 -1.21
C ALA A 24 -4.00 9.12 0.15
N ASP A 25 -4.93 10.04 0.39
CA ASP A 25 -5.05 10.78 1.65
C ASP A 25 -5.72 9.90 2.71
N LEU A 26 -4.93 9.44 3.68
CA LEU A 26 -5.37 8.56 4.76
C LEU A 26 -5.90 9.33 5.98
N VAL A 27 -5.91 10.66 5.96
CA VAL A 27 -6.57 11.49 6.97
C VAL A 27 -7.94 12.00 6.52
N SER A 28 -8.29 11.79 5.24
CA SER A 28 -9.56 12.22 4.63
C SER A 28 -10.82 11.68 5.34
N SER A 29 -10.73 10.55 6.05
CA SER A 29 -11.82 10.00 6.84
C SER A 29 -11.32 9.00 7.89
N LEU A 30 -12.15 8.71 8.91
CA LEU A 30 -11.86 7.64 9.88
C LEU A 30 -11.63 6.29 9.20
N LEU A 31 -12.37 5.99 8.13
CA LEU A 31 -12.19 4.75 7.38
C LEU A 31 -10.81 4.71 6.71
N ALA A 32 -10.42 5.81 6.05
CA ALA A 32 -9.11 5.92 5.41
C ALA A 32 -7.97 5.76 6.44
N TYR A 33 -8.11 6.40 7.60
CA TYR A 33 -7.15 6.29 8.71
C TYR A 33 -7.04 4.84 9.22
N ARG A 34 -8.18 4.17 9.43
CA ARG A 34 -8.20 2.77 9.88
C ARG A 34 -7.71 1.77 8.82
N CYS A 35 -7.66 2.16 7.55
CA CYS A 35 -7.09 1.37 6.46
C CYS A 35 -5.60 1.67 6.23
N ALA A 36 -4.99 2.57 6.99
CA ALA A 36 -3.57 2.84 6.94
C ALA A 36 -2.77 1.70 7.61
N GLU A 37 -1.72 1.25 6.94
CA GLU A 37 -0.85 0.17 7.38
C GLU A 37 0.61 0.61 7.25
N VAL A 38 1.46 0.13 8.16
CA VAL A 38 2.92 0.27 8.03
C VAL A 38 3.45 -0.91 7.25
N ASP A 39 4.09 -0.63 6.12
CA ASP A 39 4.72 -1.62 5.25
C ASP A 39 6.23 -1.66 5.49
N HIS A 40 6.79 -2.87 5.54
CA HIS A 40 8.22 -3.09 5.68
C HIS A 40 8.83 -3.33 4.30
N LEU A 41 9.73 -2.44 3.89
CA LEU A 41 10.42 -2.54 2.62
C LEU A 41 11.34 -3.78 2.58
N LEU A 42 11.93 -4.14 3.71
CA LEU A 42 12.83 -5.29 3.86
C LEU A 42 12.12 -6.54 4.42
N PRO A 43 12.59 -7.75 4.08
CA PRO A 43 11.98 -9.01 4.53
C PRO A 43 12.18 -9.25 6.03
N PRO A 44 11.37 -10.15 6.65
CA PRO A 44 11.49 -10.53 8.06
C PRO A 44 12.87 -10.98 8.51
N SER A 45 13.66 -11.56 7.61
CA SER A 45 15.02 -12.05 7.90
C SER A 45 16.09 -10.94 7.92
N ASN A 46 15.77 -9.72 7.48
CA ASN A 46 16.75 -8.64 7.45
C ASN A 46 16.77 -7.91 8.81
N PRO A 47 17.93 -7.77 9.48
CA PRO A 47 18.03 -7.14 10.80
C PRO A 47 17.68 -5.65 10.79
N ASP A 48 17.75 -4.99 9.63
CA ASP A 48 17.48 -3.56 9.47
C ASP A 48 16.02 -3.26 9.14
N ARG A 49 15.16 -4.28 9.08
CA ARG A 49 13.77 -4.14 8.59
C ARG A 49 12.90 -3.18 9.38
N ASP A 50 13.19 -3.00 10.67
CA ASP A 50 12.42 -2.16 11.58
C ASP A 50 13.05 -0.77 11.74
N LYS A 51 14.13 -0.45 11.01
CA LYS A 51 14.68 0.91 10.97
C LYS A 51 13.70 1.86 10.27
N PRO A 52 13.57 3.13 10.73
CA PRO A 52 12.60 4.08 10.17
C PRO A 52 12.68 4.24 8.65
N GLU A 53 13.88 4.22 8.06
CA GLU A 53 14.06 4.34 6.60
C GLU A 53 13.50 3.16 5.79
N ASN A 54 13.22 2.03 6.45
CA ASN A 54 12.68 0.81 5.84
C ASN A 54 11.18 0.60 6.11
N LEU A 55 10.54 1.57 6.78
CA LEU A 55 9.13 1.57 7.10
C LEU A 55 8.43 2.70 6.34
N VAL A 56 7.31 2.38 5.70
CA VAL A 56 6.52 3.38 4.96
C VAL A 56 5.04 3.21 5.22
N LEU A 57 4.30 4.31 5.14
CA LEU A 57 2.85 4.29 5.24
C LEU A 57 2.22 3.84 3.92
N ALA A 58 1.28 2.91 3.99
CA ALA A 58 0.57 2.39 2.82
C ALA A 58 -0.93 2.27 3.12
N CYS A 59 -1.76 2.41 2.09
CA CYS A 59 -3.16 1.99 2.18
C CYS A 59 -3.23 0.45 2.08
N ARG A 60 -4.19 -0.15 2.79
CA ARG A 60 -4.42 -1.60 2.79
C ARG A 60 -4.50 -2.24 1.39
N PRO A 61 -5.16 -1.64 0.37
CA PRO A 61 -5.13 -2.19 -0.99
C PRO A 61 -3.74 -2.28 -1.62
N CYS A 62 -2.92 -1.22 -1.49
CA CYS A 62 -1.56 -1.23 -2.03
C CYS A 62 -0.67 -2.23 -1.29
N ASN A 63 -0.69 -2.19 0.05
CA ASN A 63 0.10 -3.09 0.87
C ASN A 63 -0.28 -4.57 0.63
N GLY A 64 -1.58 -4.88 0.56
CA GLY A 64 -2.06 -6.24 0.28
C GLY A 64 -1.63 -6.78 -1.09
N SER A 65 -1.48 -5.90 -2.08
CA SER A 65 -1.01 -6.25 -3.42
C SER A 65 0.50 -6.57 -3.47
N LEU A 66 1.25 -6.20 -2.42
CA LEU A 66 2.70 -6.37 -2.31
C LEU A 66 3.13 -7.65 -1.57
N SER A 67 2.22 -8.60 -1.34
CA SER A 67 2.52 -9.86 -0.62
C SER A 67 3.70 -10.67 -1.21
N ARG A 68 4.02 -10.48 -2.51
CA ARG A 68 5.15 -11.15 -3.19
C ARG A 68 6.39 -10.26 -3.37
N ALA A 69 6.33 -9.00 -2.93
CA ALA A 69 7.36 -7.99 -3.22
C ALA A 69 8.76 -8.42 -2.76
N HIS A 70 8.88 -9.00 -1.55
CA HIS A 70 10.17 -9.47 -1.05
C HIS A 70 10.77 -10.60 -1.89
N GLY A 71 9.96 -11.56 -2.32
CA GLY A 71 10.41 -12.67 -3.17
C GLY A 71 10.82 -12.24 -4.58
N LEU A 72 10.38 -11.05 -5.01
CA LEU A 72 10.76 -10.41 -6.26
C LEU A 72 11.92 -9.41 -6.11
N GLY A 73 12.47 -9.23 -4.89
CA GLY A 73 13.57 -8.30 -4.64
C GLY A 73 13.15 -6.82 -4.67
N LEU A 74 11.88 -6.50 -4.46
CA LEU A 74 11.35 -5.13 -4.49
C LEU A 74 11.45 -4.48 -3.11
N PHE A 75 12.62 -3.93 -2.80
CA PHE A 75 12.98 -3.42 -1.48
C PHE A 75 12.93 -1.89 -1.36
N THR A 76 12.45 -1.19 -2.40
CA THR A 76 12.31 0.27 -2.38
C THR A 76 10.90 0.70 -2.75
N VAL A 77 10.50 1.90 -2.31
CA VAL A 77 9.22 2.49 -2.69
C VAL A 77 9.08 2.60 -4.21
N ALA A 78 10.12 3.03 -4.91
CA ALA A 78 10.11 3.18 -6.37
C ALA A 78 9.85 1.85 -7.10
N GLN A 79 10.54 0.77 -6.69
CA GLN A 79 10.32 -0.56 -7.24
C GLN A 79 8.90 -1.06 -7.00
N ARG A 80 8.38 -0.85 -5.79
CA ARG A 80 7.02 -1.28 -5.42
C ARG A 80 5.95 -0.45 -6.15
N LYS A 81 6.15 0.85 -6.36
CA LYS A 81 5.28 1.69 -7.20
C LYS A 81 5.18 1.16 -8.62
N ALA A 82 6.32 0.91 -9.27
CA ALA A 82 6.36 0.38 -10.63
C ALA A 82 5.64 -0.97 -10.74
N TYR A 83 5.79 -1.84 -9.74
CA TYR A 83 5.06 -3.11 -9.66
C TYR A 83 3.54 -2.93 -9.50
N LEU A 84 3.13 -2.00 -8.65
CA LEU A 84 1.72 -1.69 -8.40
C LEU A 84 1.04 -1.06 -9.62
N GLU A 85 1.73 -0.22 -10.38
CA GLU A 85 1.18 0.37 -11.62
C GLU A 85 0.74 -0.71 -12.62
N GLY A 86 1.60 -1.70 -12.87
CA GLY A 86 1.25 -2.83 -13.74
C GLY A 86 0.13 -3.71 -13.17
N THR A 87 0.14 -3.91 -11.86
CA THR A 87 -0.86 -4.74 -11.16
C THR A 87 -2.24 -4.08 -11.15
N ASN A 88 -2.30 -2.78 -10.86
CA ASN A 88 -3.51 -1.97 -10.79
C ASN A 88 -4.20 -1.87 -12.15
N ALA A 89 -3.45 -1.70 -13.24
CA ALA A 89 -4.01 -1.72 -14.59
C ALA A 89 -4.80 -3.01 -14.87
N GLY A 90 -4.27 -4.16 -14.44
CA GLY A 90 -4.96 -5.44 -14.55
C GLY A 90 -6.19 -5.58 -13.66
N PHE A 91 -6.18 -4.99 -12.45
CA PHE A 91 -7.35 -4.93 -11.58
C PHE A 91 -8.44 -4.03 -12.14
N GLU A 92 -8.11 -2.83 -12.62
CA GLU A 92 -9.09 -1.91 -13.19
C GLU A 92 -9.78 -2.47 -14.44
N ALA A 93 -9.01 -3.11 -15.34
CA ALA A 93 -9.59 -3.77 -16.51
C ALA A 93 -10.63 -4.84 -16.11
N ARG A 94 -10.30 -5.68 -15.11
CA ARG A 94 -11.20 -6.70 -14.57
C ARG A 94 -12.41 -6.08 -13.86
N ARG A 95 -12.21 -5.00 -13.10
CA ARG A 95 -13.28 -4.28 -12.40
C ARG A 95 -14.30 -3.72 -13.39
N ILE A 96 -13.83 -3.06 -14.46
CA ILE A 96 -14.68 -2.51 -15.52
C ILE A 96 -15.48 -3.62 -16.22
N GLN A 97 -14.82 -4.72 -16.59
CA GLN A 97 -15.50 -5.84 -17.25
C GLN A 97 -16.57 -6.47 -16.36
N HIS A 98 -16.26 -6.71 -15.08
CA HIS A 98 -17.20 -7.27 -14.12
C HIS A 98 -18.41 -6.36 -13.91
N PHE A 99 -18.20 -5.05 -13.74
CA PHE A 99 -19.29 -4.12 -13.51
C PHE A 99 -20.22 -3.99 -14.72
N LYS A 100 -19.67 -3.97 -15.93
CA LYS A 100 -20.48 -4.01 -17.16
C LYS A 100 -21.31 -5.28 -17.24
N ALA A 101 -20.73 -6.43 -16.91
CA ALA A 101 -21.40 -7.73 -17.00
C ALA A 101 -22.53 -7.91 -15.97
N ILE A 102 -22.33 -7.46 -14.74
CA ILE A 102 -23.27 -7.70 -13.62
C ILE A 102 -24.26 -6.55 -13.44
N TYR A 103 -23.79 -5.30 -13.57
CA TYR A 103 -24.59 -4.12 -13.25
C TYR A 103 -24.98 -3.30 -14.49
N GLY A 104 -24.58 -3.72 -15.70
CA GLY A 104 -24.90 -3.01 -16.94
C GLY A 104 -24.30 -1.59 -17.04
N ARG A 105 -23.32 -1.25 -16.20
CA ARG A 105 -22.71 0.08 -16.15
C ARG A 105 -21.21 0.02 -15.88
N THR A 106 -20.49 1.09 -16.20
CA THR A 106 -19.10 1.28 -15.77
C THR A 106 -19.05 1.80 -14.33
N PRO A 107 -18.02 1.41 -13.55
CA PRO A 107 -17.75 2.08 -12.28
C PRO A 107 -17.44 3.56 -12.52
N VAL A 108 -17.92 4.44 -11.64
CA VAL A 108 -17.45 5.84 -11.57
C VAL A 108 -16.06 5.88 -10.91
N GLU A 109 -15.26 6.86 -11.33
CA GLU A 109 -13.94 7.17 -10.76
C GLU A 109 -14.03 7.62 -9.31
#